data_AF-A0A951B383-F1
#
_entry.id   AF-A0A951B383-F1
#
_cell.length_a   1.000
_cell.length_b   1.000
_cell.length_c   1.000
_cell.angle_alpha   90.00
_cell.angle_beta   90.00
_cell.angle_gamma   90.00
#
_symmetry.space_group_name_H-M   'P 1'
#
loop_
_entity.id
_entity.type
_entity.pdbx_description
1 polymer ?
#
loop_
_entity_poly.entity_id
_entity_poly.type
_entity_poly.pdbx_seq_one_letter_code
_entity_poly.pdbx_strand_id
1 'polypeptide(L)'
;MSDYAEHPELPQAEHERTDVPPRWIALGLACVGLTVVLSGALLVWLYPQSLRDQIIRGSVPSYPAPASQPDPRADMQAFFRDQMRRLNGVWWVDRTAGRVHIPIGEAMRIVAREGIADWPKQPVDAAPGDRTLRDGTPRAAETEAGKPRNVQVDDALPETGRSR
;
A
#
# COMPACT_ATOMS: atom_id res chain seq x y z
N MET A 1 -10.14 -73.07 -2.03
CA MET A 1 -8.96 -72.48 -2.68
C MET A 1 -9.21 -72.56 -4.18
N SER A 2 -9.36 -71.39 -4.80
CA SER A 2 -9.50 -71.09 -6.24
C SER A 2 -10.63 -71.74 -7.03
N ASP A 3 -11.78 -71.08 -6.95
CA ASP A 3 -12.82 -71.08 -7.99
C ASP A 3 -12.48 -69.93 -8.97
N TYR A 4 -11.78 -70.25 -10.06
CA TYR A 4 -11.64 -69.35 -11.21
C TYR A 4 -12.49 -69.95 -12.32
N ALA A 5 -13.74 -69.51 -12.41
CA ALA A 5 -14.58 -69.75 -13.56
C ALA A 5 -13.83 -69.29 -14.81
N GLU A 6 -13.68 -70.21 -15.78
CA GLU A 6 -13.21 -69.93 -17.13
C GLU A 6 -13.89 -68.64 -17.64
N HIS A 7 -13.09 -67.61 -17.91
CA HIS A 7 -13.59 -66.44 -18.60
C HIS A 7 -14.03 -66.89 -19.99
N PRO A 8 -15.30 -66.70 -20.40
CA PRO A 8 -15.72 -67.02 -21.75
C PRO A 8 -14.82 -66.26 -22.73
N GLU A 9 -14.16 -67.02 -23.60
CA GLU A 9 -13.28 -66.54 -24.67
C GLU A 9 -13.90 -65.29 -25.31
N LEU A 10 -13.31 -64.13 -25.08
CA LEU A 10 -13.82 -62.88 -25.62
C LEU A 10 -13.75 -62.96 -27.15
N PRO A 11 -14.81 -62.61 -27.88
CA PRO A 11 -14.80 -62.65 -29.34
C PRO A 11 -13.62 -61.85 -29.87
N GLN A 12 -12.91 -62.42 -30.86
CA GLN A 12 -11.71 -61.82 -31.42
C GLN A 12 -12.00 -60.39 -31.91
N ALA A 13 -11.09 -59.46 -31.62
CA ALA A 13 -11.25 -58.06 -31.99
C ALA A 13 -11.32 -57.91 -33.52
N GLU A 14 -12.53 -57.72 -34.06
CA GLU A 14 -12.72 -57.38 -35.47
C GLU A 14 -12.33 -55.93 -35.72
N HIS A 15 -11.55 -55.70 -36.77
CA HIS A 15 -11.08 -54.38 -37.15
C HIS A 15 -12.15 -53.60 -37.92
N GLU A 16 -12.61 -52.48 -37.37
CA GLU A 16 -13.56 -51.57 -38.03
C GLU A 16 -12.92 -50.91 -39.25
N ARG A 17 -13.49 -51.16 -40.44
CA ARG A 17 -12.96 -50.68 -41.74
C ARG A 17 -13.59 -49.38 -42.24
N THR A 18 -14.49 -48.78 -41.47
CA THR A 18 -15.20 -47.56 -41.89
C THR A 18 -14.50 -46.34 -41.31
N ASP A 19 -13.64 -45.71 -42.10
CA ASP A 19 -12.99 -44.46 -41.71
C ASP A 19 -13.95 -43.27 -41.73
N VAL A 20 -13.62 -42.25 -40.93
CA VAL A 20 -14.39 -41.00 -40.91
C VAL A 20 -14.30 -40.32 -42.29
N PRO A 21 -15.43 -40.01 -42.94
CA PRO A 21 -15.42 -39.36 -44.25
C PRO A 21 -14.70 -38.00 -44.18
N PRO A 22 -13.81 -37.65 -45.13
CA PRO A 22 -12.99 -36.43 -45.08
C PRO A 22 -13.82 -35.14 -45.00
N ARG A 23 -15.05 -35.16 -45.52
CA ARG A 23 -16.02 -34.05 -45.39
C ARG A 23 -16.33 -33.69 -43.93
N TRP A 24 -16.40 -34.67 -43.04
CA TRP A 24 -16.73 -34.45 -41.63
C TRP A 24 -15.52 -33.93 -40.86
N ILE A 25 -14.32 -34.36 -41.25
CA ILE A 25 -13.05 -33.80 -40.74
C ILE A 25 -12.94 -32.33 -41.16
N ALA A 26 -13.19 -32.03 -42.44
CA ALA A 26 -13.17 -30.66 -42.95
C ALA A 26 -14.24 -29.77 -42.27
N LEU A 27 -15.44 -30.29 -42.06
CA LEU A 27 -16.51 -29.58 -41.35
C LEU A 27 -16.13 -29.32 -39.88
N GLY A 28 -15.54 -30.31 -39.20
CA GLY A 28 -15.05 -30.16 -37.83
C GLY A 28 -14.00 -29.07 -37.72
N LEU A 29 -13.01 -29.08 -38.62
CA LEU A 29 -11.95 -28.07 -38.66
C LEU A 29 -12.52 -26.68 -38.97
N ALA A 30 -13.47 -26.58 -39.89
CA ALA A 30 -14.18 -25.33 -40.19
C ALA A 30 -14.98 -24.82 -38.99
N CYS A 31 -15.63 -25.71 -38.23
CA CYS A 31 -16.40 -25.36 -37.04
C CYS A 31 -15.48 -24.82 -35.94
N VAL A 32 -14.35 -25.50 -35.68
CA VAL A 32 -13.33 -25.05 -34.72
C VAL A 32 -12.75 -23.70 -35.14
N GLY A 33 -12.39 -23.54 -36.42
CA GLY A 33 -11.88 -22.28 -36.96
C GLY A 33 -12.89 -21.14 -36.81
N LEU A 34 -14.17 -21.40 -37.10
CA LEU A 34 -15.26 -20.45 -36.93
C LEU A 34 -15.41 -20.03 -35.46
N THR A 35 -15.36 -20.98 -34.52
CA THR A 35 -15.41 -20.68 -33.08
C THR A 35 -14.27 -19.76 -32.66
N VAL A 36 -13.03 -20.06 -33.07
CA VAL A 36 -11.86 -19.22 -32.74
C VAL A 36 -12.01 -17.80 -33.30
N VAL A 37 -12.47 -17.67 -34.55
CA VAL A 37 -12.69 -16.37 -35.19
C VAL A 37 -13.78 -15.58 -34.48
N LEU A 38 -14.91 -16.22 -34.15
CA LEU A 38 -16.01 -15.57 -33.45
C LEU A 38 -15.60 -15.14 -32.04
N SER A 39 -14.86 -15.97 -31.29
CA SER A 39 -14.33 -15.60 -29.99
C SER A 39 -13.36 -14.42 -30.09
N GLY A 40 -12.47 -14.42 -31.08
CA GLY A 40 -11.56 -13.29 -31.32
C GLY A 40 -12.31 -12.00 -31.65
N ALA A 41 -13.30 -12.06 -32.54
CA ALA A 41 -14.14 -10.92 -32.90
C ALA A 41 -14.95 -10.40 -31.70
N LEU A 42 -15.49 -11.30 -30.87
CA LEU A 42 -16.22 -10.94 -29.66
C LEU A 42 -15.32 -10.25 -28.64
N LEU A 43 -14.09 -10.75 -28.46
CA LEU A 43 -13.09 -10.10 -27.58
C LEU A 43 -12.72 -8.71 -28.08
N VAL A 44 -12.53 -8.53 -29.40
CA VAL A 44 -12.25 -7.23 -30.01
C VAL A 44 -13.41 -6.25 -29.80
N TRP A 45 -14.64 -6.74 -29.95
CA TRP A 45 -15.85 -5.93 -29.79
C TRP A 45 -16.13 -5.56 -28.34
N LEU A 46 -15.95 -6.49 -27.40
CA LEU A 46 -16.19 -6.27 -25.97
C LEU A 46 -15.08 -5.46 -25.29
N TYR A 47 -13.84 -5.59 -25.76
CA TYR A 47 -12.66 -4.94 -25.17
C TYR A 47 -11.89 -4.09 -26.19
N PRO A 48 -12.51 -3.05 -26.80
CA PRO A 48 -11.86 -2.21 -27.79
C PRO A 48 -10.68 -1.41 -27.21
N GLN A 49 -10.66 -1.19 -25.88
CA GLN A 49 -9.55 -0.52 -25.20
C GLN A 49 -8.36 -1.45 -24.89
N SER A 50 -8.57 -2.74 -24.59
CA SER A 50 -7.48 -3.67 -24.27
C SER A 50 -6.54 -3.92 -25.47
N LEU A 51 -7.07 -3.81 -26.70
CA LEU A 51 -6.27 -3.83 -27.92
C LEU A 51 -5.46 -2.55 -28.12
N ARG A 52 -5.91 -1.40 -27.57
CA ARG A 52 -5.17 -0.13 -27.61
C ARG A 52 -4.06 -0.09 -26.56
N ASP A 53 -4.28 -0.67 -25.39
CA ASP A 53 -3.25 -0.75 -24.33
C ASP A 53 -2.02 -1.57 -24.75
N GLN A 54 -2.19 -2.59 -25.59
CA GLN A 54 -1.06 -3.35 -26.14
C GLN A 54 -0.19 -2.56 -27.14
N ILE A 55 -0.75 -1.50 -27.75
CA ILE A 55 -0.04 -0.60 -28.67
C ILE A 55 0.80 0.43 -27.89
N ILE A 56 0.52 0.65 -26.60
CA ILE A 56 1.36 1.46 -25.71
C ILE A 56 2.56 0.61 -25.24
N ARG A 57 3.39 0.17 -26.19
CA ARG A 57 4.83 0.02 -25.94
C ARG A 57 5.51 1.38 -26.09
N GLY A 58 4.99 2.38 -25.37
CA GLY A 58 5.63 3.68 -25.25
C GLY A 58 6.87 3.54 -24.37
N SER A 59 7.95 4.24 -24.71
CA SER A 59 9.12 4.32 -23.85
C SER A 59 8.68 4.70 -22.43
N VAL A 60 9.05 3.90 -21.44
CA VAL A 60 8.84 4.23 -20.03
C VAL A 60 9.42 5.64 -19.81
N PRO A 61 8.67 6.59 -19.23
CA PRO A 61 9.19 7.93 -19.00
C PRO A 61 10.51 7.83 -18.22
N SER A 62 11.59 8.41 -18.76
CA SER A 62 12.87 8.47 -18.07
C SER A 62 12.75 9.52 -16.96
N TYR A 63 12.54 9.05 -15.73
CA TYR A 63 12.59 9.91 -14.57
C TYR A 63 14.06 10.14 -14.20
N PRO A 64 14.46 11.37 -13.84
CA PRO A 64 15.79 11.59 -13.29
C PRO A 64 15.98 10.69 -12.07
N ALA A 65 17.17 10.11 -11.91
CA ALA A 65 17.51 9.35 -10.72
C ALA A 65 17.24 10.22 -9.47
N PRO A 66 16.72 9.64 -8.37
CA PRO A 66 16.44 10.39 -7.16
C PRO A 66 17.71 11.11 -6.71
N ALA A 67 17.71 12.43 -6.80
CA ALA A 67 18.86 13.24 -6.41
C ALA A 67 19.02 13.15 -4.88
N SER A 68 20.22 12.81 -4.42
CA SER A 68 20.54 12.86 -3.00
C SER A 68 20.51 14.32 -2.55
N GLN A 69 19.79 14.59 -1.46
CA GLN A 69 19.78 15.91 -0.83
C GLN A 69 21.23 16.32 -0.46
N PRO A 70 21.71 17.49 -0.92
CA PRO A 70 23.12 17.85 -0.82
C PRO A 70 23.56 18.19 0.61
N ASP A 71 22.70 18.85 1.39
CA ASP A 71 22.94 19.15 2.81
C ASP A 71 21.65 19.04 3.65
N PRO A 72 21.34 17.84 4.15
CA PRO A 72 20.18 17.63 5.01
C PRO A 72 20.18 18.47 6.28
N ARG A 73 21.35 18.86 6.80
CA ARG A 73 21.44 19.61 8.07
C ARG A 73 21.06 21.07 7.86
N ALA A 74 21.60 21.71 6.83
CA ALA A 74 21.25 23.10 6.50
C ALA A 74 19.75 23.23 6.17
N ASP A 75 19.21 22.29 5.39
CA ASP A 75 17.79 22.28 5.03
C ASP A 75 16.89 22.09 6.26
N MET A 76 17.27 21.20 7.18
CA MET A 76 16.53 21.00 8.43
C MET A 76 16.54 22.27 9.30
N GLN A 77 17.68 22.97 9.40
CA GLN A 77 17.77 24.23 10.14
C GLN A 77 16.91 25.33 9.49
N ALA A 78 16.94 25.44 8.16
CA ALA A 78 16.10 26.40 7.43
C ALA A 78 14.62 26.11 7.64
N PHE A 79 14.22 24.84 7.56
CA PHE A 79 12.87 24.38 7.85
C PHE A 79 12.44 24.77 9.27
N PHE A 80 13.24 24.43 10.29
CA PHE A 80 12.93 24.76 11.68
C PHE A 80 12.77 26.27 11.89
N ARG A 81 13.67 27.08 11.33
CA ARG A 81 13.59 28.54 11.42
C ARG A 81 12.29 29.07 10.84
N ASP A 82 11.86 28.55 9.69
CA ASP A 82 10.63 28.99 9.04
C ASP A 82 9.38 28.53 9.80
N GLN A 83 9.38 27.30 10.36
CA GLN A 83 8.30 26.86 11.24
C GLN A 83 8.22 27.73 12.49
N MET A 84 9.35 28.02 13.13
CA MET A 84 9.36 28.85 14.34
C MET A 84 8.91 30.29 14.05
N ARG A 85 9.25 30.85 12.89
CA ARG A 85 8.75 32.17 12.46
C ARG A 85 7.23 32.17 12.32
N ARG A 86 6.65 31.10 11.77
CA ARG A 86 5.19 30.93 11.70
C ARG A 86 4.63 30.82 13.12
N LEU A 87 5.03 29.83 13.92
CA LEU A 87 4.43 29.63 15.25
C LEU A 87 4.46 30.85 16.17
N ASN A 88 5.47 31.71 16.06
CA ASN A 88 5.65 32.85 16.97
C ASN A 88 5.31 34.22 16.36
N GLY A 89 4.89 34.26 15.10
CA GLY A 89 4.53 35.52 14.45
C GLY A 89 3.09 35.94 14.73
N VAL A 90 2.81 37.23 14.48
CA VAL A 90 1.45 37.77 14.42
C VAL A 90 1.15 38.18 13.00
N TRP A 91 0.04 37.70 12.45
CA TRP A 91 -0.44 38.16 11.14
C TRP A 91 -1.93 37.89 10.98
N TRP A 92 -2.55 38.55 10.01
CA TRP A 92 -3.94 38.32 9.66
C TRP A 92 -4.10 37.00 8.90
N VAL A 93 -4.97 36.11 9.38
CA VAL A 93 -5.39 34.92 8.63
C VAL A 93 -6.51 35.31 7.67
N ASP A 94 -7.47 36.08 8.16
CA ASP A 94 -8.61 36.56 7.40
C ASP A 94 -9.04 37.92 7.96
N ARG A 95 -8.77 38.98 7.22
CA ARG A 95 -9.07 40.35 7.64
C ARG A 95 -10.56 40.66 7.64
N THR A 96 -11.32 40.08 6.71
CA THR A 96 -12.75 40.39 6.58
C THR A 96 -13.56 39.68 7.67
N ALA A 97 -13.16 38.46 8.04
CA ALA A 97 -13.74 37.73 9.16
C ALA A 97 -13.15 38.10 10.53
N GLY A 98 -12.18 39.03 10.60
CA GLY A 98 -11.56 39.44 11.86
C GLY A 98 -10.69 38.36 12.52
N ARG A 99 -10.16 37.39 11.77
CA ARG A 99 -9.33 36.30 12.31
C ARG A 99 -7.84 36.61 12.18
N VAL A 100 -7.15 36.60 13.32
CA VAL A 100 -5.71 36.86 13.44
C VAL A 100 -4.99 35.63 13.98
N HIS A 101 -3.80 35.36 13.46
CA HIS A 101 -2.86 34.42 14.06
C HIS A 101 -2.13 35.12 15.20
N ILE A 102 -2.20 34.54 16.39
CA ILE A 102 -1.43 34.96 17.56
C ILE A 102 -0.28 33.98 17.81
N PRO A 103 0.82 34.38 18.48
CA PRO A 103 1.91 33.48 18.78
C PRO A 103 1.41 32.30 19.62
N ILE A 104 1.86 31.09 19.31
CA ILE A 104 1.39 29.87 19.97
C ILE A 104 1.56 29.93 21.49
N GLY A 105 2.62 30.58 21.98
CA GLY A 105 2.83 30.80 23.41
C GLY A 105 1.71 31.60 24.07
N GLU A 106 1.19 32.62 23.39
CA GLU A 106 0.05 33.40 23.87
C GLU A 106 -1.26 32.62 23.77
N ALA A 107 -1.47 31.90 22.67
CA ALA A 107 -2.63 31.03 22.52
C ALA A 107 -2.70 30.00 23.65
N MET A 108 -1.58 29.35 23.97
CA MET A 108 -1.49 28.41 25.09
C MET A 108 -1.79 29.07 26.43
N ARG A 109 -1.32 30.31 26.67
CA ARG A 109 -1.64 31.06 27.90
C ARG A 109 -3.13 31.37 28.04
N ILE A 110 -3.76 31.81 26.94
CA ILE A 110 -5.20 32.09 26.90
C ILE A 110 -5.97 30.81 27.20
N VAL A 111 -5.66 29.72 26.50
CA VAL A 111 -6.30 28.41 26.71
C VAL A 111 -6.10 27.87 28.12
N ALA A 112 -4.90 27.99 28.69
CA ALA A 112 -4.63 27.54 30.05
C ALA A 112 -5.42 28.32 31.11
N ARG A 113 -5.69 29.61 30.85
CA ARG A 113 -6.42 30.49 31.77
C ARG A 113 -7.94 30.37 31.63
N GLU A 114 -8.43 30.32 30.39
CA GLU A 114 -9.86 30.43 30.08
C GLU A 114 -10.50 29.08 29.75
N GLY A 115 -9.69 28.06 29.45
CA GLY A 115 -10.16 26.81 28.89
C GLY A 115 -10.58 26.97 27.43
N ILE A 116 -11.09 25.89 26.85
CA ILE A 116 -11.72 25.91 25.53
C ILE A 116 -13.22 25.68 25.77
N ALA A 117 -14.05 26.61 25.29
CA ALA A 117 -15.50 26.47 25.37
C ALA A 117 -15.93 25.18 24.65
N ASP A 118 -16.88 24.46 25.25
CA ASP A 118 -17.42 23.18 24.73
C ASP A 118 -16.35 22.08 24.52
N TRP A 119 -15.20 22.17 25.21
CA TRP A 119 -14.22 21.10 25.17
C TRP A 119 -14.81 19.78 25.70
N PRO A 120 -14.73 18.67 24.94
CA PRO A 120 -15.30 17.40 25.37
C PRO A 120 -14.63 16.96 26.67
N LYS A 121 -15.41 16.90 27.74
CA LYS A 121 -14.97 16.34 29.01
C LYS A 121 -14.91 14.84 28.84
N GLN A 122 -13.71 14.27 28.92
CA GLN A 122 -13.58 12.82 28.95
C GLN A 122 -14.36 12.30 30.18
N PRO A 123 -15.25 11.30 30.02
CA PRO A 123 -15.90 10.69 31.16
C PRO A 123 -14.83 10.15 32.10
N VAL A 124 -14.79 10.67 33.33
CA VAL A 124 -13.83 10.27 34.37
C VAL A 124 -14.00 8.77 34.73
N ASP A 125 -15.15 8.19 34.40
CA ASP A 125 -15.52 6.80 34.68
C ASP A 125 -15.23 5.84 33.51
N ALA A 126 -14.52 6.27 32.47
CA ALA A 126 -13.99 5.35 31.47
C ALA A 126 -12.89 4.50 32.12
N ALA A 127 -13.31 3.36 32.70
CA ALA A 127 -12.44 2.37 33.31
C ALA A 127 -11.22 2.08 32.40
N PRO A 128 -10.00 1.97 32.97
CA PRO A 128 -8.81 1.66 32.19
C PRO A 128 -8.90 0.20 31.71
N GLY A 129 -9.55 -0.03 30.57
CA GLY A 129 -9.76 -1.38 30.06
C GLY A 129 -10.39 -1.47 28.69
N ASP A 130 -11.22 -0.50 28.27
CA ASP A 130 -11.92 -0.60 26.98
C ASP A 130 -11.17 0.13 25.84
N ARG A 131 -9.86 -0.10 25.74
CA ARG A 131 -9.15 0.04 24.47
C ARG A 131 -9.10 -1.34 23.84
N THR A 132 -10.26 -1.93 23.53
CA THR A 132 -10.31 -3.06 22.61
C THR A 132 -9.80 -2.58 21.26
N LEU A 133 -8.50 -2.79 21.04
CA LEU A 133 -7.99 -3.48 19.87
C LEU A 133 -8.75 -3.12 18.59
N ARG A 134 -8.58 -1.88 18.13
CA ARG A 134 -8.93 -1.52 16.76
C ARG A 134 -7.86 -2.17 15.87
N ASP A 135 -8.20 -3.37 15.40
CA ASP A 135 -7.54 -4.16 14.36
C ASP A 135 -6.01 -4.10 14.33
N GLY A 136 -5.42 -4.98 15.14
CA GLY A 136 -4.04 -5.39 15.00
C GLY A 136 -3.93 -6.80 15.52
N THR A 137 -4.27 -7.77 14.68
CA THR A 137 -4.00 -9.20 14.92
C THR A 137 -2.58 -9.35 15.48
N PRO A 138 -2.39 -9.86 16.71
CA PRO A 138 -1.06 -10.19 17.18
C PRO A 138 -0.62 -11.40 16.37
N ARG A 139 0.30 -11.20 15.43
CA ARG A 139 1.07 -12.31 14.85
C ARG A 139 1.82 -12.94 16.01
N ALA A 140 1.27 -14.06 16.47
CA ALA A 140 1.90 -14.93 17.45
C ALA A 140 3.35 -15.19 17.03
N ALA A 141 4.25 -15.00 17.99
CA ALA A 141 5.52 -15.69 18.14
C ALA A 141 6.39 -15.86 16.87
N GLU A 142 7.29 -14.91 16.65
CA GLU A 142 8.65 -15.27 16.21
C GLU A 142 9.62 -14.79 17.28
N THR A 143 9.93 -15.73 18.17
CA THR A 143 11.09 -15.72 19.05
C THR A 143 12.34 -15.62 18.19
N GLU A 144 13.05 -14.49 18.17
CA GLU A 144 14.49 -14.55 18.04
C GLU A 144 15.20 -13.32 18.63
N ALA A 145 16.36 -13.62 19.21
CA ALA A 145 17.12 -12.84 20.15
C ALA A 145 17.67 -11.51 19.60
N GLY A 146 17.64 -10.47 20.44
CA GLY A 146 18.29 -9.19 20.16
C GLY A 146 18.35 -8.28 21.38
N LYS A 147 19.13 -8.68 22.39
CA LYS A 147 19.47 -7.93 23.62
C LYS A 147 19.67 -6.41 23.35
N PRO A 148 18.98 -5.48 24.05
CA PRO A 148 19.27 -4.06 23.91
C PRO A 148 20.62 -3.75 24.56
N ARG A 149 21.55 -3.23 23.76
CA ARG A 149 22.81 -2.65 24.23
C ARG A 149 22.48 -1.29 24.85
N ASN A 150 22.65 -1.21 26.16
CA ASN A 150 22.51 0.01 26.95
C ASN A 150 23.52 1.06 26.42
N VAL A 151 23.05 2.13 25.79
CA VAL A 151 23.89 3.28 25.45
C VAL A 151 23.88 4.18 26.67
N GLN A 152 24.91 4.02 27.49
CA GLN A 152 25.24 4.93 28.57
C GLN A 152 25.58 6.29 27.95
N VAL A 153 24.79 7.30 28.30
CA VAL A 153 25.09 8.70 27.95
C VAL A 153 26.17 9.15 28.93
N ASP A 154 27.41 9.20 28.46
CA ASP A 154 28.49 9.79 29.23
C ASP A 154 28.35 11.31 29.21
N ASP A 155 28.01 11.86 30.39
CA ASP A 155 28.17 13.26 30.74
C ASP A 155 29.67 13.65 30.68
N ALA A 156 30.02 14.54 29.76
CA ALA A 156 31.28 15.28 29.84
C ALA A 156 31.11 16.67 29.24
N LEU A 157 30.77 17.61 30.13
CA LEU A 157 30.94 19.05 29.95
C LEU A 157 32.46 19.36 29.95
N PRO A 158 33.00 20.19 29.03
CA PRO A 158 34.18 20.96 29.35
C PRO A 158 33.80 22.39 29.69
N GLU A 159 34.03 22.67 30.97
CA GLU A 159 34.14 23.97 31.60
C GLU A 159 34.91 25.01 30.78
N THR A 160 34.54 26.25 31.07
CA THR A 160 35.10 27.51 30.64
C THR A 160 36.63 27.63 30.80
N GLY A 161 37.28 28.29 29.84
CA GLY A 161 38.67 28.72 29.95
C GLY A 161 38.88 30.13 29.38
N ARG A 162 38.82 31.14 30.25
CA ARG A 162 39.32 32.50 30.00
C ARG A 162 40.85 32.50 29.96
N SER A 163 41.44 33.20 28.99
CA SER A 163 42.76 33.85 29.09
C SER A 163 42.94 34.73 27.85
N ARG A 164 42.80 36.05 28.02
CA ARG A 164 43.85 37.09 27.99
C ARG A 164 44.33 37.47 26.60
#